data_AF-A0AAD7M9R7-F1
#
_entry.id   AF-A0AAD7M9R7-F1
#
_cell.length_a   1.000
_cell.length_b   1.000
_cell.length_c   1.000
_cell.angle_alpha   90.00
_cell.angle_beta   90.00
_cell.angle_gamma   90.00
#
_symmetry.space_group_name_H-M   'P 1'
#
loop_
_entity.id
_entity.type
_entity.pdbx_description
1 polymer ?
#
loop_
_entity_poly.entity_id
_entity_poly.type
_entity_poly.pdbx_seq_one_letter_code
_entity_poly.pdbx_strand_id
1 'polypeptide(L)'
;YNEVQHRAICAIQCAVSKCSLASQDDEWYCLEVKLLRPGTIPPSSKIVAHDMGILYSKYAKVVWWYFEVFFPSVHTDRSPC
;
A
#
# COMPACT_ATOMS: atom_id res chain seq x y z
N TYR A 1 12.87 8.20 -14.61
CA TYR A 1 12.67 7.59 -13.28
C TYR A 1 12.07 8.64 -12.36
N ASN A 2 11.02 8.29 -11.62
CA ASN A 2 10.42 9.14 -10.59
C ASN A 2 10.15 8.26 -9.36
N GLU A 3 10.77 8.60 -8.24
CA GLU A 3 10.69 7.81 -7.00
C GLU A 3 9.26 7.64 -6.50
N VAL A 4 8.45 8.70 -6.56
CA VAL A 4 7.06 8.67 -6.10
C VAL A 4 6.23 7.71 -6.93
N GLN A 5 6.44 7.71 -8.25
CA GLN A 5 5.76 6.78 -9.16
C GLN A 5 6.23 5.34 -8.94
N HIS A 6 7.52 5.12 -8.68
CA HIS A 6 8.05 3.79 -8.38
C HIS A 6 7.43 3.24 -7.09
N ARG A 7 7.33 4.05 -6.03
CA ARG A 7 6.64 3.67 -4.79
C ARG A 7 5.19 3.27 -5.02
N ALA A 8 4.46 4.07 -5.81
CA ALA A 8 3.07 3.77 -6.15
C ALA A 8 2.92 2.45 -6.91
N ILE A 9 3.81 2.18 -7.88
CA ILE A 9 3.80 0.91 -8.63
C ILE A 9 4.09 -0.27 -7.69
N CYS A 10 5.09 -0.16 -6.81
CA CYS A 10 5.40 -1.21 -5.83
C CYS A 10 4.20 -1.51 -4.91
N ALA A 11 3.54 -0.46 -4.40
CA ALA A 11 2.35 -0.59 -3.58
C ALA A 11 1.21 -1.32 -4.31
N ILE A 12 0.93 -0.93 -5.55
CA ILE A 12 -0.10 -1.56 -6.40
C ILE A 12 0.26 -3.03 -6.66
N GLN A 13 1.52 -3.31 -6.99
CA GLN A 13 1.97 -4.66 -7.29
C GLN A 13 1.87 -5.59 -6.08
N CYS A 14 2.24 -5.12 -4.89
CA CYS A 14 2.02 -5.87 -3.65
C CYS A 14 0.53 -6.17 -3.42
N ALA A 15 -0.36 -5.19 -3.67
CA ALA A 15 -1.80 -5.38 -3.52
C ALA A 15 -2.38 -6.38 -4.54
N VAL A 16 -1.99 -6.28 -5.82
CA VAL A 16 -2.47 -7.13 -6.91
C VAL A 16 -1.98 -8.58 -6.76
N SER A 17 -0.69 -8.75 -6.48
CA SER A 17 -0.07 -10.07 -6.38
C SER A 17 -0.23 -10.71 -5.00
N LYS A 18 -0.89 -10.04 -4.05
CA LYS A 18 -0.99 -10.44 -2.63
C LYS A 18 0.37 -10.70 -2.00
N CYS A 19 1.39 -9.95 -2.43
CA CYS A 19 2.75 -10.08 -1.94
C CYS A 19 2.96 -9.20 -0.71
N SER A 20 3.78 -9.69 0.23
CA SER A 20 4.20 -8.90 1.38
C SER A 20 5.00 -7.68 0.94
N LEU A 21 4.82 -6.56 1.63
CA LEU A 21 5.64 -5.35 1.44
C LEU A 21 7.12 -5.61 1.72
N ALA A 22 7.44 -6.65 2.51
CA ALA A 22 8.81 -7.08 2.77
C ALA A 22 9.55 -7.49 1.48
N SER A 23 8.85 -7.84 0.40
CA SER A 23 9.48 -8.17 -0.88
C SER A 23 10.27 -6.99 -1.48
N GLN A 24 10.01 -5.75 -1.02
CA GLN A 24 10.75 -4.57 -1.46
C GLN A 24 12.14 -4.46 -0.82
N ASP A 25 12.35 -5.13 0.32
CA ASP A 25 13.65 -5.21 1.00
C ASP A 25 14.42 -6.50 0.60
N ASP A 26 13.87 -7.30 -0.31
CA ASP A 26 14.52 -8.51 -0.78
C ASP A 26 15.79 -8.18 -1.59
N GLU A 27 16.87 -8.89 -1.28
CA GLU A 27 18.18 -8.63 -1.88
C GLU A 27 18.18 -8.91 -3.39
N TRP A 28 17.46 -9.95 -3.84
CA TRP A 28 17.36 -10.30 -5.25
C TRP A 28 16.55 -9.26 -6.01
N TYR A 29 15.47 -8.75 -5.42
CA TYR A 29 14.74 -7.61 -5.99
C TYR A 29 15.64 -6.37 -6.13
N CYS A 30 16.41 -6.04 -5.08
CA CYS A 30 17.34 -4.90 -5.13
C CYS A 30 18.41 -5.07 -6.21
N LEU A 31 18.96 -6.28 -6.34
CA LEU A 31 19.95 -6.62 -7.37
C LEU A 31 19.33 -6.57 -8.77
N GLU A 32 18.14 -7.10 -8.97
CA GLU A 32 17.41 -7.05 -10.23
C GLU A 32 17.15 -5.60 -10.66
N VAL A 33 16.63 -4.76 -9.76
CA VAL A 33 16.40 -3.33 -10.02
C VAL A 33 17.70 -2.62 -10.40
N LYS A 34 18.80 -2.90 -9.68
CA LYS A 34 20.11 -2.31 -9.95
C LYS A 34 20.67 -2.76 -11.30
N LEU A 35 20.46 -4.02 -11.68
CA LEU A 35 20.91 -4.59 -12.95
C LEU A 35 20.13 -4.02 -14.13
N LEU A 36 18.79 -4.02 -14.04
CA LEU A 36 17.91 -3.62 -15.14
C LEU A 36 17.81 -2.11 -15.29
N ARG A 37 17.97 -1.35 -14.19
CA ARG A 37 17.79 0.12 -14.16
C ARG A 37 18.83 0.80 -13.27
N PRO A 38 20.09 0.90 -13.72
CA PRO A 38 21.17 1.53 -12.96
C PRO A 38 20.79 2.95 -12.50
N GLY A 39 21.12 3.29 -11.24
CA GLY A 39 20.79 4.58 -10.64
C GLY A 39 19.36 4.68 -10.07
N THR A 40 18.56 3.62 -10.16
CA THR A 40 17.27 3.53 -9.46
C THR A 40 17.48 3.21 -7.98
N ILE A 41 16.75 3.89 -7.10
CA ILE A 41 16.75 3.63 -5.66
C ILE A 41 15.48 2.85 -5.32
N PRO A 42 15.56 1.52 -5.10
CA PRO A 42 14.38 0.74 -4.75
C PRO A 42 13.79 1.27 -3.44
N PRO A 43 12.45 1.40 -3.35
CA PRO A 43 11.82 1.89 -2.14
C PRO A 43 11.85 0.81 -1.05
N SER A 44 12.09 1.21 0.20
CA SER A 44 12.02 0.26 1.32
C SER A 44 10.58 -0.12 1.65
N SER A 45 10.41 -1.32 2.21
CA SER A 45 9.10 -1.82 2.64
C SER A 45 8.37 -0.85 3.57
N LYS A 46 9.12 -0.18 4.47
CA LYS A 46 8.58 0.79 5.43
C LYS A 46 7.96 2.00 4.74
N ILE A 47 8.60 2.52 3.70
CA ILE A 47 8.07 3.69 2.98
C ILE A 47 6.81 3.28 2.20
N VAL A 48 6.83 2.13 1.54
CA VAL A 48 5.65 1.63 0.82
C VAL A 48 4.49 1.34 1.79
N ALA A 49 4.78 0.80 2.98
CA ALA A 49 3.79 0.59 4.04
C ALA A 49 3.17 1.89 4.54
N HIS A 50 4.01 2.91 4.76
CA HIS A 50 3.54 4.24 5.15
C HIS A 50 2.62 4.85 4.09
N ASP A 51 3.04 4.82 2.82
CA ASP A 51 2.27 5.36 1.69
C ASP A 51 0.92 4.62 1.54
N MET A 52 0.92 3.29 1.71
CA MET A 52 -0.30 2.47 1.74
C MET A 52 -1.21 2.81 2.92
N GLY A 53 -0.65 3.03 4.12
CA GLY A 53 -1.42 3.44 5.30
C GLY A 53 -2.15 4.77 5.08
N ILE A 54 -1.49 5.74 4.44
CA ILE A 54 -2.12 7.01 4.06
C ILE A 54 -3.28 6.76 3.08
N LEU A 55 -3.08 5.95 2.05
CA LEU A 55 -4.13 5.61 1.08
C LEU A 55 -5.32 4.95 1.78
N TYR A 56 -5.07 3.90 2.57
CA TYR A 56 -6.13 3.22 3.32
C TYR A 56 -6.88 4.17 4.24
N SER A 57 -6.20 5.05 4.99
CA SER A 57 -6.89 6.00 5.88
C SER A 57 -7.81 6.97 5.12
N LYS A 58 -7.43 7.40 3.91
CA LYS A 58 -8.24 8.27 3.07
C LYS A 58 -9.43 7.54 2.47
N TYR A 59 -9.21 6.35 1.93
CA TYR A 59 -10.27 5.55 1.31
C TYR A 59 -11.21 4.92 2.33
N ALA A 60 -10.73 4.57 3.53
CA ALA A 60 -11.55 4.04 4.61
C ALA A 60 -12.68 5.01 4.95
N LYS A 61 -12.45 6.33 4.93
CA LYS A 61 -13.51 7.33 5.14
C LYS A 61 -14.59 7.25 4.08
N VAL A 62 -14.21 7.05 2.82
CA VAL A 62 -15.15 6.93 1.69
C VAL A 62 -15.97 5.66 1.79
N VAL A 63 -15.30 4.54 2.08
CA VAL A 63 -15.95 3.24 2.30
C VAL A 63 -16.90 3.31 3.49
N TRP A 64 -16.47 3.93 4.59
CA TRP A 64 -17.28 4.08 5.79
C TRP A 64 -18.52 4.93 5.53
N TRP A 65 -18.36 6.06 4.83
CA TRP A 65 -19.49 6.89 4.38
C TRP A 65 -20.47 6.11 3.49
N TYR A 66 -19.97 5.28 2.57
CA TYR A 66 -20.82 4.41 1.76
C TYR A 66 -21.66 3.46 2.62
N PHE A 67 -21.06 2.83 3.64
CA PHE A 67 -21.82 1.94 4.54
C PHE A 67 -22.84 2.71 5.38
N GLU A 68 -22.54 3.91 5.87
CA GLU A 68 -23.51 4.73 6.61
C GLU A 68 -24.73 5.11 5.75
N VAL A 69 -24.51 5.50 4.50
CA VAL A 69 -25.58 5.97 3.61
C VAL A 69 -26.46 4.84 3.10
N PHE A 70 -25.85 3.70 2.73
CA PHE A 70 -26.57 2.61 2.07
C PHE A 70 -26.96 1.46 3.01
N PHE A 71 -26.31 1.33 4.18
CA PHE A 71 -26.55 0.26 5.15
C PHE A 71 -26.59 0.75 6.60
N PRO A 72 -27.53 1.65 6.96
CA PRO A 72 -27.60 2.28 8.28
C PRO A 72 -27.82 1.29 9.45
N SER A 73 -28.31 0.08 9.18
CA SER A 73 -28.57 -0.96 10.20
C SER A 73 -27.33 -1.73 10.66
N VAL A 74 -26.14 -1.53 10.06
CA VAL A 74 -24.90 -2.26 10.39
C VAL A 74 -24.20 -1.67 11.64
N HIS A 75 -24.71 -0.57 12.21
CA HIS A 75 -24.03 0.18 13.28
C HIS A 75 -24.36 -0.22 14.73
N THR A 76 -25.15 -1.28 14.99
CA THR A 76 -25.62 -1.59 16.35
C THR A 76 -24.63 -2.27 17.29
N ASP A 77 -23.38 -2.57 16.89
CA ASP A 77 -22.43 -3.18 17.82
C ASP A 77 -21.08 -2.44 17.86
N ARG A 78 -21.06 -1.36 18.65
CA ARG A 78 -19.83 -0.78 19.19
C ARG A 78 -19.81 -0.98 20.70
N SER A 79 -19.52 -2.20 21.12
CA SER A 79 -18.95 -2.44 22.45
C SER A 79 -17.45 -2.09 22.38
N PRO A 80 -16.94 -1.12 23.16
CA PRO A 80 -15.52 -0.85 23.21
C PRO A 80 -14.81 -2.01 23.93
N CYS A 81 -13.89 -2.68 23.22
CA CYS A 81 -12.87 -3.55 23.82
C CYS A 81 -11.65 -2.72 24.20
#